data_AF-A0A3C0IYS4-F1
#
_entry.id   AF-A0A3C0IYS4-F1
#
_cell.length_a   1.000
_cell.length_b   1.000
_cell.length_c   1.000
_cell.angle_alpha   90.00
_cell.angle_beta   90.00
_cell.angle_gamma   90.00
#
_symmetry.space_group_name_H-M   'P 1'
#
loop_
_entity.id
_entity.type
_entity.pdbx_description
1 polymer ?
#
loop_
_entity_poly.entity_id
_entity_poly.type
_entity_poly.pdbx_seq_one_letter_code
_entity_poly.pdbx_strand_id
1 'polypeptide(L)'
;MPYAVLDLADPRMVSTVRAIERSLVAEGGVRRYAADTYYGGGQWLLLAAWLGWYHCRMGDMEKALACLRWVENQAAEGGCLPEQVSRDLVDPVLYEPWVACWGPPANPLLWSHAMYLILRRAFDDRVREV
;
A
#
# COMPACT_ATOMS: atom_id res chain seq x y z
N MET A 1 -10.32 -10.33 -4.82
CA MET A 1 -9.90 -9.14 -5.61
C MET A 1 -8.48 -9.29 -6.11
N PRO A 2 -8.12 -8.76 -7.29
CA PRO A 2 -8.94 -8.74 -8.50
C PRO A 2 -9.11 -10.14 -9.09
N TYR A 3 -8.24 -11.08 -8.71
CA TYR A 3 -8.13 -12.40 -9.33
C TYR A 3 -9.22 -13.39 -8.91
N ALA A 4 -10.11 -13.00 -7.99
CA ALA A 4 -11.27 -13.78 -7.53
C ALA A 4 -10.99 -15.27 -7.20
N VAL A 5 -9.77 -15.58 -6.73
CA VAL A 5 -9.38 -16.96 -6.36
C VAL A 5 -10.23 -17.47 -5.18
N LEU A 6 -10.58 -16.56 -4.26
CA LEU A 6 -11.50 -16.79 -3.16
C LEU A 6 -12.53 -15.66 -3.13
N ASP A 7 -13.70 -15.95 -2.55
CA ASP A 7 -14.66 -14.92 -2.17
C ASP A 7 -14.03 -13.95 -1.14
N LEU A 8 -14.46 -12.70 -1.16
CA LEU A 8 -13.95 -11.67 -0.27
C LEU A 8 -14.20 -11.97 1.21
N ALA A 9 -15.34 -12.57 1.53
CA ALA A 9 -15.73 -12.97 2.86
C ALA A 9 -15.28 -14.40 3.22
N ASP A 10 -14.56 -15.10 2.34
CA ASP A 10 -14.00 -16.42 2.66
C ASP A 10 -13.11 -16.31 3.91
N PRO A 11 -13.28 -17.20 4.92
CA PRO A 11 -12.50 -17.14 6.15
C PRO A 11 -10.97 -17.12 5.93
N ARG A 12 -10.47 -17.76 4.87
CA ARG A 12 -9.05 -17.75 4.51
C ARG A 12 -8.61 -16.39 3.97
N MET A 13 -9.44 -15.75 3.15
CA MET A 13 -9.19 -14.39 2.67
C MET A 13 -9.13 -13.41 3.84
N VAL A 14 -10.14 -13.44 4.72
CA VAL A 14 -10.22 -12.58 5.90
C VAL A 14 -9.03 -12.81 6.84
N SER A 15 -8.68 -14.07 7.12
CA SER A 15 -7.51 -14.41 7.95
C SER A 15 -6.20 -13.90 7.36
N THR A 16 -6.05 -14.00 6.04
CA THR A 16 -4.86 -13.51 5.31
C THR A 16 -4.74 -12.00 5.41
N VAL A 17 -5.82 -11.24 5.15
CA VAL A 17 -5.78 -9.78 5.29
C VAL A 17 -5.46 -9.36 6.71
N ARG A 18 -6.07 -10.01 7.72
CA ARG A 18 -5.73 -9.75 9.13
C ARG A 18 -4.27 -10.05 9.46
N ALA A 19 -3.67 -11.07 8.85
CA ALA A 19 -2.26 -11.37 9.04
C ALA A 19 -1.37 -10.28 8.41
N ILE A 20 -1.72 -9.79 7.21
CA ILE A 20 -1.05 -8.66 6.56
C ILE A 20 -1.15 -7.41 7.43
N GLU A 21 -2.36 -7.06 7.89
CA GLU A 21 -2.59 -5.91 8.79
C GLU A 21 -1.73 -5.97 10.05
N ARG A 22 -1.61 -7.14 10.69
CA ARG A 22 -0.83 -7.28 11.92
C ARG A 22 0.68 -7.27 11.73
N SER A 23 1.18 -7.79 10.61
CA SER A 23 2.61 -8.08 10.45
C SER A 23 3.33 -7.16 9.48
N LEU A 24 2.61 -6.52 8.56
CA LEU A 24 3.18 -5.74 7.46
C LEU A 24 2.68 -4.30 7.43
N VAL A 25 1.60 -3.96 8.12
CA VAL A 25 1.18 -2.56 8.27
C VAL A 25 1.98 -1.91 9.38
N ALA A 26 2.61 -0.78 9.06
CA ALA A 26 3.26 0.08 10.04
C ALA A 26 2.96 1.54 9.69
N GLU A 27 2.57 2.35 10.67
CA GLU A 27 2.30 3.78 10.46
C GLU A 27 1.38 4.12 9.27
N GLY A 28 0.43 3.22 8.98
CA GLY A 28 -0.53 3.29 7.86
C GLY A 28 -0.02 2.77 6.50
N GLY A 29 1.28 2.53 6.37
CA GLY A 29 1.91 1.97 5.17
C GLY A 29 2.04 0.45 5.22
N VAL A 30 2.16 -0.20 4.06
CA VAL A 30 2.26 -1.67 3.96
C VAL A 30 3.63 -2.08 3.43
N ARG A 31 4.36 -2.91 4.18
CA ARG A 31 5.62 -3.54 3.75
C ARG A 31 5.37 -4.73 2.84
N ARG A 32 6.35 -5.12 2.02
CA ARG A 32 6.21 -6.27 1.12
C ARG A 32 6.17 -7.60 1.87
N TYR A 33 7.12 -7.81 2.78
CA TYR A 33 7.23 -8.96 3.66
C TYR A 33 8.19 -8.62 4.82
N ALA A 34 8.20 -9.42 5.89
CA ALA A 34 8.82 -9.07 7.17
C ALA A 34 10.36 -8.93 7.14
N ALA A 35 11.04 -9.63 6.23
CA ALA A 35 12.50 -9.64 6.11
C ALA A 35 12.99 -8.90 4.85
N ASP A 36 12.16 -8.01 4.31
CA ASP A 36 12.53 -7.25 3.12
C ASP A 36 13.66 -6.29 3.40
N THR A 37 14.72 -6.36 2.61
CA THR A 37 15.91 -5.51 2.73
C THR A 37 16.08 -4.56 1.56
N TYR A 38 15.22 -4.64 0.53
CA TYR A 38 15.31 -3.77 -0.64
C TYR A 38 15.02 -2.32 -0.26
N TYR A 39 16.00 -1.43 -0.47
CA TYR A 39 16.03 -0.09 0.13
C TYR A 39 15.70 -0.11 1.63
N GLY A 40 16.20 -1.11 2.35
CA GLY A 40 15.94 -1.31 3.78
C GLY A 40 14.53 -1.77 4.13
N GLY A 41 13.69 -2.13 3.15
CA GLY A 41 12.34 -2.67 3.40
C GLY A 41 11.32 -1.59 3.75
N GLY A 42 11.15 -0.62 2.85
CA GLY A 42 10.20 0.48 3.03
C GLY A 42 8.73 0.09 2.89
N GLN A 43 7.87 1.09 3.05
CA GLN A 43 6.41 0.97 2.96
C GLN A 43 5.94 1.33 1.54
N TRP A 44 5.14 0.48 0.91
CA TRP A 44 4.80 0.59 -0.50
C TRP A 44 3.40 1.18 -0.73
N LEU A 45 3.33 2.20 -1.58
CA LEU A 45 2.09 2.91 -1.90
C LEU A 45 1.07 2.00 -2.57
N LEU A 46 1.53 1.21 -3.54
CA LEU A 46 0.66 0.28 -4.27
C LEU A 46 0.04 -0.77 -3.34
N LEU A 47 0.74 -1.20 -2.29
CA LEU A 47 0.25 -2.20 -1.34
C LEU A 47 -0.76 -1.60 -0.36
N ALA A 48 -0.51 -0.39 0.14
CA ALA A 48 -1.48 0.36 0.94
C ALA A 48 -2.76 0.65 0.13
N ALA A 49 -2.61 1.04 -1.14
CA ALA A 49 -3.75 1.23 -2.04
C ALA A 49 -4.54 -0.07 -2.28
N TRP A 50 -3.86 -1.21 -2.41
CA TRP A 50 -4.49 -2.52 -2.56
C TRP A 50 -5.28 -2.93 -1.32
N LEU A 51 -4.71 -2.73 -0.13
CA LEU A 51 -5.37 -2.99 1.14
C LEU A 51 -6.62 -2.11 1.29
N GLY A 52 -6.51 -0.82 0.97
CA GLY A 52 -7.65 0.10 0.92
C GLY A 52 -8.74 -0.38 -0.04
N TRP A 53 -8.36 -0.93 -1.19
CA TRP A 53 -9.32 -1.42 -2.20
C TRP A 53 -10.10 -2.63 -1.69
N TYR A 54 -9.42 -3.53 -0.98
CA TYR A 54 -10.07 -4.62 -0.25
C TYR A 54 -11.07 -4.08 0.77
N HIS A 55 -10.71 -3.08 1.57
CA HIS A 55 -11.61 -2.47 2.55
C HIS A 55 -12.85 -1.83 1.91
N CYS A 56 -12.71 -1.09 0.80
CA CYS A 56 -13.86 -0.60 0.02
C CYS A 56 -14.81 -1.75 -0.35
N ARG A 57 -14.25 -2.87 -0.79
CA ARG A 57 -15.03 -4.02 -1.26
C ARG A 57 -15.73 -4.77 -0.14
N MET A 58 -15.14 -4.78 1.07
CA MET A 58 -15.76 -5.30 2.28
C MET A 58 -16.74 -4.32 2.95
N GLY A 59 -16.79 -3.06 2.50
CA GLY A 59 -17.66 -2.02 3.08
C GLY A 59 -17.05 -1.32 4.32
N ASP A 60 -15.78 -1.58 4.63
CA ASP A 60 -15.07 -0.92 5.72
C ASP A 60 -14.50 0.42 5.25
N MET A 61 -15.38 1.43 5.16
CA MET A 61 -15.05 2.72 4.55
C MET A 61 -14.07 3.54 5.38
N GLU A 62 -14.04 3.35 6.70
CA GLU A 62 -13.07 4.03 7.58
C GLU A 62 -11.65 3.56 7.27
N LYS A 63 -11.40 2.25 7.24
CA LYS A 63 -10.08 1.71 6.88
C LYS A 63 -9.70 2.02 5.45
N ALA A 64 -10.66 1.98 4.53
CA ALA A 64 -10.40 2.36 3.14
C ALA A 64 -9.93 3.82 3.02
N LEU A 65 -10.60 4.75 3.73
CA LEU A 65 -10.23 6.15 3.76
C LEU A 65 -8.85 6.37 4.41
N ALA A 66 -8.53 5.63 5.47
CA ALA A 66 -7.22 5.69 6.11
C ALA A 66 -6.10 5.29 5.14
N CYS A 67 -6.27 4.20 4.39
CA CYS A 67 -5.32 3.78 3.36
C CYS A 67 -5.18 4.82 2.25
N LEU A 68 -6.31 5.36 1.77
CA LEU A 68 -6.32 6.36 0.69
C LEU A 68 -5.59 7.64 1.10
N ARG A 69 -5.91 8.19 2.28
CA ARG A 69 -5.22 9.36 2.85
C ARG A 69 -3.75 9.10 3.07
N TRP A 70 -3.39 7.90 3.53
CA TRP A 70 -1.99 7.54 3.70
C TRP A 70 -1.24 7.63 2.36
N VAL A 71 -1.78 7.04 1.29
CA VAL A 71 -1.18 7.11 -0.06
C VAL A 71 -1.05 8.55 -0.54
N GLU A 72 -2.09 9.37 -0.40
CA GLU A 72 -2.06 10.80 -0.79
C GLU A 72 -0.99 11.60 -0.04
N ASN A 73 -0.81 11.32 1.25
CA ASN A 73 0.17 12.00 2.09
C ASN A 73 1.63 11.64 1.72
N GLN A 74 1.85 10.64 0.87
CA GLN A 74 3.19 10.27 0.39
C GLN A 74 3.55 10.93 -0.95
N ALA A 75 2.64 11.73 -1.53
CA ALA A 75 2.91 12.41 -2.79
C ALA A 75 4.07 13.41 -2.64
N ALA A 76 5.05 13.30 -3.54
CA ALA A 76 6.14 14.24 -3.67
C ALA A 76 5.71 15.48 -4.47
N GLU A 77 6.67 16.38 -4.74
CA GLU A 77 6.45 17.55 -5.58
C GLU A 77 5.83 17.17 -6.94
N GLY A 78 4.89 17.99 -7.41
CA GLY A 78 4.12 17.71 -8.62
C GLY A 78 3.10 16.57 -8.50
N GLY A 79 2.87 16.02 -7.30
CA GLY A 79 1.91 14.95 -7.08
C GLY A 79 2.43 13.56 -7.46
N CYS A 80 3.75 13.40 -7.62
CA CYS A 80 4.37 12.13 -7.96
C CYS A 80 4.26 11.14 -6.79
N LEU A 81 3.80 9.92 -7.07
CA LEU A 81 3.71 8.84 -6.08
C LEU A 81 4.93 7.93 -6.21
N PRO A 82 5.79 7.81 -5.18
CA PRO A 82 6.96 6.96 -5.23
C PRO A 82 6.61 5.46 -5.19
N GLU A 83 7.62 4.62 -5.41
CA GLU A 83 7.57 3.18 -5.19
C GLU A 83 7.33 2.84 -3.71
N GLN A 84 8.15 3.45 -2.85
CA GLN A 84 8.15 3.20 -1.42
C GLN A 84 8.56 4.43 -0.63
N VAL A 85 8.21 4.43 0.66
CA VAL A 85 8.63 5.46 1.62
C VAL A 85 9.67 4.87 2.56
N SER A 86 10.79 5.57 2.69
CA SER A 86 11.96 5.15 3.48
C SER A 86 11.84 5.52 4.97
N ARG A 87 10.61 5.55 5.50
CA ARG A 87 10.32 5.77 6.93
C ARG A 87 10.03 4.42 7.59
N ASP A 88 10.52 4.22 8.81
CA ASP A 88 10.30 2.97 9.56
C ASP A 88 10.70 1.72 8.75
N LEU A 89 11.95 1.74 8.24
CA LEU A 89 12.56 0.66 7.47
C LEU A 89 12.74 -0.60 8.33
N VAL A 90 12.60 -1.78 7.71
CA VAL A 90 12.91 -3.07 8.34
C VAL A 90 14.39 -3.17 8.72
N ASP A 91 15.27 -2.81 7.79
CA ASP A 91 16.72 -2.79 7.98
C ASP A 91 17.31 -1.48 7.41
N PRO A 92 17.33 -0.39 8.20
CA PRO A 92 17.81 0.90 7.75
C PRO A 92 19.27 0.89 7.25
N VAL A 93 20.11 -0.03 7.75
CA VAL A 93 21.54 -0.11 7.37
C VAL A 93 21.69 -0.50 5.90
N LEU A 94 20.71 -1.21 5.35
CA LEU A 94 20.72 -1.65 3.96
C LEU A 94 20.18 -0.60 2.97
N TYR A 95 19.65 0.53 3.43
CA TYR A 95 19.16 1.59 2.53
C TYR A 95 20.26 2.17 1.61
N GLU A 96 21.34 2.68 2.22
CA GLU A 96 22.43 3.35 1.49
C GLU A 96 23.12 2.44 0.46
N PRO A 97 23.42 1.15 0.76
CA PRO A 97 23.93 0.23 -0.24
C PRO A 97 23.07 0.13 -1.51
N TRP A 98 21.73 0.08 -1.38
CA TRP A 98 20.84 0.04 -2.55
C TRP A 98 20.89 1.35 -3.34
N VAL A 99 20.86 2.48 -2.65
CA VAL A 99 20.91 3.81 -3.29
C VAL A 99 22.21 4.02 -4.04
N ALA A 100 23.34 3.62 -3.46
CA ALA A 100 24.64 3.72 -4.10
C ALA A 100 24.73 2.89 -5.39
N CYS A 101 24.06 1.74 -5.44
CA CYS A 101 24.05 0.89 -6.63
C CYS A 101 23.07 1.39 -7.71
N TRP A 102 21.83 1.71 -7.34
CA TRP A 102 20.71 1.85 -8.28
C TRP A 102 20.05 3.23 -8.30
N GLY A 103 20.55 4.18 -7.49
CA GLY A 103 19.92 5.48 -7.29
C GLY A 103 18.79 5.42 -6.25
N PRO A 104 18.07 6.53 -6.03
CA PRO A 104 16.94 6.53 -5.08
C PRO A 104 15.79 5.64 -5.57
N PRO A 105 14.88 5.22 -4.68
CA PRO A 105 13.64 4.53 -5.07
C PRO A 105 12.88 5.29 -6.16
N ALA A 106 12.24 4.55 -7.06
CA ALA A 106 11.57 5.13 -8.22
C ALA A 106 10.50 6.15 -7.80
N ASN A 107 10.57 7.36 -8.36
CA ASN A 107 9.59 8.42 -8.16
C ASN A 107 9.48 9.29 -9.43
N PRO A 108 8.37 9.23 -10.18
CA PRO A 108 7.15 8.47 -9.90
C PRO A 108 7.27 6.97 -10.21
N LEU A 109 6.51 6.14 -9.50
CA LEU A 109 6.19 4.77 -9.92
C LEU A 109 4.76 4.73 -10.51
N LEU A 110 4.64 4.48 -11.81
CA LEU A 110 3.33 4.48 -12.49
C LEU A 110 2.35 3.47 -11.89
N TRP A 111 2.83 2.35 -11.33
CA TRP A 111 1.95 1.39 -10.66
C TRP A 111 1.36 1.95 -9.36
N SER A 112 2.10 2.76 -8.59
CA SER A 112 1.55 3.48 -7.44
C SER A 112 0.41 4.41 -7.86
N HIS A 113 0.59 5.13 -8.98
CA HIS A 113 -0.48 5.96 -9.57
C HIS A 113 -1.68 5.14 -10.03
N ALA A 114 -1.47 4.03 -10.74
CA ALA A 114 -2.56 3.17 -11.20
C ALA A 114 -3.37 2.60 -10.02
N MET A 115 -2.69 2.13 -8.96
CA MET A 115 -3.36 1.62 -7.77
C MET A 115 -4.09 2.72 -7.00
N TYR A 116 -3.52 3.93 -6.93
CA TYR A 116 -4.22 5.09 -6.37
C TYR A 116 -5.53 5.38 -7.13
N LEU A 117 -5.51 5.40 -8.46
CA LEU A 117 -6.72 5.63 -9.27
C LEU A 117 -7.77 4.53 -9.05
N ILE A 118 -7.36 3.26 -8.97
CA ILE A 118 -8.26 2.14 -8.69
C ILE A 118 -8.91 2.31 -7.31
N LEU A 119 -8.12 2.60 -6.27
CA LEU A 119 -8.65 2.80 -4.92
C LEU A 119 -9.57 4.01 -4.87
N ARG A 120 -9.14 5.16 -5.39
CA ARG A 120 -9.93 6.39 -5.45
C ARG A 120 -11.29 6.13 -6.09
N ARG A 121 -11.30 5.48 -7.26
CA ARG A 121 -12.52 5.16 -7.97
C ARG A 121 -13.43 4.24 -7.14
N ALA A 122 -12.88 3.17 -6.58
CA ALA A 122 -13.64 2.24 -5.76
C ALA A 122 -14.21 2.89 -4.50
N PHE A 123 -13.49 3.84 -3.91
CA PHE A 123 -13.95 4.62 -2.76
C PHE A 123 -15.10 5.54 -3.14
N ASP A 124 -14.95 6.32 -4.22
CA ASP A 124 -15.99 7.25 -4.70
C ASP A 124 -17.28 6.52 -5.08
N ASP A 125 -17.17 5.36 -5.73
CA ASP A 125 -18.33 4.53 -6.07
C ASP A 125 -19.08 4.06 -4.81
N ARG A 126 -18.35 3.66 -3.75
CA ARG A 126 -18.97 3.26 -2.47
C ARG A 126 -19.63 4.42 -1.74
N VAL A 127 -19.03 5.60 -1.75
CA VAL A 127 -19.61 6.79 -1.10
C VAL A 127 -20.94 7.20 -1.76
N ARG A 128 -21.12 6.92 -3.06
CA ARG A 128 -22.37 7.22 -3.79
C ARG A 128 -23.46 6.17 -3.59
N GLU A 129 -23.12 4.97 -3.14
CA GLU A 129 -24.08 3.88 -2.85
C GLU A 129 -24.78 4.05 -1.48
N VAL A 130 -24.24 4.90 -0.61
CA VAL A 130 -24.74 5.20 0.75
C VAL A 130 -25.49 6.52 0.75
#